data_AF-A0A5E4LYY3-F1
#
_entry.id   AF-A0A5E4LYY3-F1
#
_cell.length_a   1.000
_cell.length_b   1.000
_cell.length_c   1.000
_cell.angle_alpha   90.00
_cell.angle_beta   90.00
_cell.angle_gamma   90.00
#
_symmetry.space_group_name_H-M   'P 1'
#
loop_
_entity.id
_entity.type
_entity.pdbx_description
1 polymer ?
#
loop_
_entity_poly.entity_id
_entity_poly.type
_entity_poly.pdbx_seq_one_letter_code
_entity_poly.pdbx_strand_id
1 'polypeptide(L)'
;MEEEPNDVIVLSAIDHGSKKFDKIRKKTRIEDDELGRLLERLERMGFITSIEKKGFFGPKKEIGLTDKGEKELEVRRFELQQNWDGMVNLWKSGDKQKLQQYMDNNRSVIPAMATLGIMDMMMFSSMMSFMGIAMTSFIPDQFMNDSSSTDMGHETGQGVDNSGGDFGHGDGGPGDMGNFDVNF
;
A
#
# COMPACT_ATOMS: atom_id res chain seq x y z
N MET A 1 17.74 19.04 -0.24
CA MET A 1 16.54 18.97 -1.09
C MET A 1 15.39 18.70 -0.16
N GLU A 2 14.32 19.48 -0.24
CA GLU A 2 13.04 19.04 0.33
C GLU A 2 12.58 17.88 -0.55
N GLU A 3 12.52 16.68 0.02
CA GLU A 3 12.00 15.51 -0.69
C GLU A 3 10.48 15.51 -0.59
N GLU A 4 9.82 15.15 -1.68
CA GLU A 4 8.37 15.25 -1.75
C GLU A 4 7.73 14.05 -1.05
N PRO A 5 6.55 14.21 -0.41
CA PRO A 5 5.83 13.10 0.20
C PRO A 5 5.64 11.89 -0.73
N ASN A 6 5.51 12.14 -2.04
CA ASN A 6 5.39 11.10 -3.05
C ASN A 6 6.70 10.30 -3.25
N ASP A 7 7.88 10.89 -3.03
CA ASP A 7 9.15 10.17 -3.04
C ASP A 7 9.16 9.11 -1.93
N VAL A 8 8.77 9.50 -0.71
CA VAL A 8 8.71 8.60 0.45
C VAL A 8 7.69 7.48 0.25
N ILE A 9 6.54 7.79 -0.34
CA ILE A 9 5.50 6.81 -0.70
C ILE A 9 6.03 5.78 -1.69
N VAL A 10 6.74 6.21 -2.74
CA VAL A 10 7.32 5.32 -3.75
C VAL A 10 8.43 4.45 -3.15
N LEU A 11 9.35 5.05 -2.37
CA LEU A 11 10.42 4.31 -1.68
C LEU A 11 9.83 3.24 -0.74
N SER A 12 8.82 3.60 0.05
CA SER A 12 8.10 2.65 0.90
C SER A 12 7.45 1.53 0.09
N ALA A 13 6.80 1.83 -1.04
CA ALA A 13 6.19 0.77 -1.86
C ALA A 13 7.23 -0.24 -2.39
N ILE A 14 8.42 0.24 -2.78
CA ILE A 14 9.54 -0.60 -3.25
C ILE A 14 10.09 -1.44 -2.09
N ASP A 15 10.29 -0.84 -0.92
CA ASP A 15 10.72 -1.51 0.32
C ASP A 15 9.80 -2.69 0.67
N HIS A 16 8.48 -2.48 0.56
CA HIS A 16 7.46 -3.52 0.77
C HIS A 16 7.29 -4.50 -0.41
N GLY A 17 8.24 -4.53 -1.35
CA GLY A 17 8.31 -5.56 -2.39
C GLY A 17 7.63 -5.21 -3.73
N SER A 18 7.19 -3.97 -3.94
CA SER A 18 6.70 -3.51 -5.25
C SER A 18 7.88 -3.28 -6.20
N LYS A 19 8.34 -4.36 -6.83
CA LYS A 19 9.56 -4.36 -7.66
C LYS A 19 9.36 -4.04 -9.15
N LYS A 20 8.15 -3.65 -9.56
CA LYS A 20 7.79 -3.36 -10.96
C LYS A 20 6.97 -2.09 -11.04
N PHE A 21 7.12 -1.34 -12.13
CA PHE A 21 6.35 -0.11 -12.40
C PHE A 21 4.84 -0.29 -12.12
N ASP A 22 4.19 -1.26 -12.77
CA ASP A 22 2.74 -1.48 -12.56
C ASP A 22 2.37 -1.84 -11.12
N LYS A 23 3.25 -2.53 -10.39
CA LYS A 23 3.01 -2.86 -8.97
C LYS A 23 3.13 -1.61 -8.10
N ILE A 24 4.16 -0.80 -8.33
CA ILE A 24 4.37 0.47 -7.63
C ILE A 24 3.20 1.40 -7.92
N ARG A 25 2.79 1.55 -9.18
CA ARG A 25 1.63 2.34 -9.58
C ARG A 25 0.37 1.91 -8.84
N LYS A 26 0.04 0.62 -8.87
CA LYS A 26 -1.17 0.10 -8.21
C LYS A 26 -1.13 0.35 -6.70
N LYS A 27 0.03 0.20 -6.06
CA LYS A 27 0.16 0.38 -4.61
C LYS A 27 0.12 1.86 -4.19
N THR A 28 0.75 2.73 -4.98
CA THR A 28 0.86 4.18 -4.68
C THR A 28 -0.29 5.01 -5.22
N ARG A 29 -1.00 4.52 -6.25
CA ARG A 29 -2.06 5.20 -6.99
C ARG A 29 -1.63 6.54 -7.61
N ILE A 30 -0.34 6.63 -7.97
CA ILE A 30 0.24 7.75 -8.69
C ILE A 30 0.05 7.51 -10.20
N GLU A 31 -0.24 8.55 -10.96
CA GLU A 31 -0.43 8.45 -12.42
C GLU A 31 0.86 8.02 -13.14
N ASP A 32 0.73 7.38 -14.30
CA ASP A 32 1.86 6.80 -15.05
C ASP A 32 2.99 7.84 -15.29
N ASP A 33 2.63 9.03 -15.79
CA ASP A 33 3.60 10.08 -16.11
C ASP A 33 4.33 10.62 -14.86
N GLU A 34 3.60 10.79 -13.76
CA GLU A 34 4.19 11.27 -12.50
C GLU A 34 5.09 10.20 -11.89
N LEU A 35 4.64 8.94 -11.87
CA LEU A 35 5.43 7.83 -11.37
C LEU A 35 6.73 7.65 -12.16
N GLY A 36 6.68 7.80 -13.49
CA GLY A 36 7.87 7.78 -14.34
C GLY A 36 8.91 8.81 -13.89
N ARG A 37 8.49 10.08 -13.73
CA ARG A 37 9.36 11.17 -13.28
C ARG A 37 9.91 10.95 -11.88
N LEU A 38 9.09 10.42 -10.96
CA LEU A 38 9.52 10.06 -9.61
C LEU A 38 10.61 9.00 -9.63
N LEU A 39 10.41 7.91 -10.36
CA LEU A 39 11.40 6.83 -10.45
C LEU A 39 12.71 7.31 -11.08
N GLU A 40 12.66 8.10 -12.16
CA GLU A 40 13.86 8.69 -12.77
C GLU A 40 14.60 9.62 -11.80
N ARG A 41 13.87 10.39 -10.99
CA ARG A 41 14.45 11.24 -9.96
C ARG A 41 15.12 10.43 -8.86
N LEU A 42 14.43 9.43 -8.32
CA LEU A 42 14.96 8.56 -7.26
C LEU A 42 16.19 7.78 -7.73
N GLU A 43 16.22 7.34 -8.99
CA GLU A 43 17.39 6.66 -9.59
C GLU A 43 18.56 7.62 -9.73
N ARG A 44 18.34 8.85 -10.22
CA ARG A 44 19.36 9.90 -10.30
C ARG A 44 19.92 10.29 -8.93
N MET A 45 19.08 10.26 -7.90
CA MET A 45 19.50 10.49 -6.51
C MET A 45 20.27 9.31 -5.92
N GLY A 46 20.30 8.18 -6.62
CA GLY A 46 20.93 6.94 -6.19
C GLY A 46 20.19 6.27 -5.05
N PHE A 47 18.87 6.47 -4.93
CA PHE A 47 18.03 5.81 -3.93
C PHE A 47 17.50 4.48 -4.42
N ILE A 48 17.20 4.38 -5.70
CA ILE A 48 16.77 3.14 -6.35
C ILE A 48 17.75 2.75 -7.44
N THR A 49 17.72 1.48 -7.83
CA THR A 49 18.44 0.96 -8.99
C THR A 49 17.59 -0.06 -9.71
N SER A 50 17.83 -0.20 -11.02
CA SER A 50 17.31 -1.35 -11.74
C SER A 50 18.18 -2.60 -11.54
N ILE A 51 17.53 -3.72 -11.29
CA ILE A 51 18.15 -5.03 -11.04
C ILE A 51 17.66 -5.99 -12.10
N GLU A 52 18.58 -6.58 -12.87
CA GLU A 52 18.25 -7.71 -13.75
C GLU A 52 18.37 -9.03 -12.98
N LYS A 53 17.29 -9.81 -12.98
CA LYS A 53 17.27 -11.15 -12.38
C LYS A 53 16.90 -12.20 -13.41
N LYS A 54 17.45 -13.40 -13.25
CA LYS A 54 17.05 -14.56 -14.05
C LYS A 54 15.64 -15.01 -13.62
N GLY A 55 14.67 -14.90 -14.52
CA GLY A 55 13.32 -15.43 -14.35
C GLY A 55 13.10 -16.74 -15.11
N PHE A 56 11.96 -17.39 -14.85
CA PHE A 56 11.57 -18.64 -15.51
C PHE A 56 11.36 -18.48 -17.04
N PHE A 57 11.02 -17.26 -17.48
CA PHE A 57 10.82 -16.91 -18.89
C PHE A 57 11.91 -15.97 -19.45
N GLY A 58 13.11 -15.98 -18.86
CA GLY A 58 14.22 -15.11 -19.25
C GLY A 58 14.50 -13.98 -18.25
N PRO A 59 15.38 -13.03 -18.59
CA PRO A 59 15.76 -11.95 -17.69
C PRO A 59 14.56 -11.05 -17.37
N LYS A 60 14.46 -10.64 -16.10
CA LYS A 60 13.40 -9.81 -15.56
C LYS A 60 14.03 -8.57 -14.93
N LYS A 61 13.59 -7.40 -15.39
CA LYS A 61 13.96 -6.11 -14.82
C LYS A 61 13.09 -5.82 -13.59
N GLU A 62 13.74 -5.57 -12.47
CA GLU A 62 13.13 -5.16 -11.21
C GLU A 62 13.69 -3.81 -10.75
N ILE A 63 12.94 -3.14 -9.89
CA ILE A 63 13.36 -1.93 -9.18
C ILE A 63 13.61 -2.33 -7.74
N GLY A 64 14.74 -1.94 -7.17
CA GLY A 64 15.08 -2.16 -5.78
C GLY A 64 15.67 -0.90 -5.13
N LEU A 65 15.58 -0.83 -3.81
CA LEU A 65 16.30 0.16 -3.03
C LEU A 65 17.81 -0.13 -3.06
N THR A 66 18.58 0.94 -2.97
CA THR A 66 20.00 0.91 -2.61
C THR A 66 20.13 1.12 -1.10
N ASP A 67 21.30 0.82 -0.53
CA ASP A 67 21.61 1.15 0.88
C ASP A 67 21.34 2.63 1.21
N LYS A 68 21.59 3.53 0.25
CA LYS A 68 21.32 4.96 0.40
C LYS A 68 19.81 5.24 0.46
N GLY A 69 19.02 4.57 -0.38
CA GLY A 69 17.57 4.69 -0.40
C GLY A 69 16.92 4.11 0.86
N GLU A 70 17.42 2.98 1.37
CA GLU A 70 16.97 2.40 2.64
C GLU A 70 17.22 3.36 3.81
N LYS A 71 18.44 3.91 3.88
CA LYS A 71 18.79 4.88 4.92
C LYS A 71 17.97 6.17 4.84
N GLU A 72 17.74 6.69 3.64
CA GLU A 72 16.87 7.86 3.46
C GLU A 72 15.45 7.55 3.93
N LEU A 73 14.89 6.40 3.55
CA LEU A 73 13.56 5.99 3.97
C LEU A 73 13.45 5.88 5.51
N GLU A 74 14.49 5.39 6.19
CA GLU A 74 14.54 5.34 7.65
C GLU A 74 14.53 6.74 8.29
N VAL A 75 15.34 7.68 7.77
CA VAL A 75 15.35 9.07 8.22
C VAL A 75 13.96 9.71 8.05
N ARG A 76 13.34 9.52 6.88
CA ARG A 76 11.99 10.03 6.60
C ARG A 76 10.95 9.42 7.52
N ARG A 77 11.02 8.11 7.78
CA ARG A 77 10.12 7.46 8.73
C ARG A 77 10.23 8.07 10.12
N PHE A 78 11.44 8.39 10.58
CA PHE A 78 11.66 9.05 11.86
C PHE A 78 11.07 10.47 11.90
N GLU A 79 11.30 11.28 10.87
CA GLU A 79 10.72 12.64 10.76
C GLU A 79 9.19 12.61 10.79
N LEU A 80 8.59 11.68 10.02
CA LEU A 80 7.16 11.48 9.96
C LEU A 80 6.58 10.97 11.30
N GLN A 81 7.29 10.10 12.02
CA GLN A 81 6.89 9.67 13.36
C GLN A 81 6.86 10.84 14.35
N GLN A 82 7.91 11.69 14.34
CA GLN A 82 7.93 12.90 15.18
C GLN A 82 6.79 13.85 14.82
N ASN A 83 6.46 13.95 13.53
CA ASN A 83 5.34 14.76 13.07
C ASN A 83 4.00 14.25 13.62
N TRP A 84 3.76 12.94 13.54
CA TRP A 84 2.58 12.27 14.08
C TRP A 84 2.47 12.43 15.61
N ASP A 85 3.56 12.21 16.34
CA ASP A 85 3.60 12.36 17.80
C ASP A 85 3.25 13.80 18.20
N GLY A 86 3.71 14.80 17.42
CA GLY A 86 3.33 16.20 17.57
C GLY A 86 1.82 16.42 17.43
N MET A 87 1.19 15.84 16.40
CA MET A 87 -0.28 15.90 16.24
C MET A 87 -0.99 15.29 17.43
N VAL A 88 -0.57 14.09 17.85
CA VAL A 88 -1.17 13.37 18.97
C VAL A 88 -1.09 14.18 20.26
N ASN A 89 0.04 14.82 20.53
CA ASN A 89 0.23 15.63 21.73
C ASN A 89 -0.64 16.89 21.72
N LEU A 90 -0.76 17.56 20.57
CA LEU A 90 -1.67 18.69 20.41
C LEU A 90 -3.13 18.26 20.56
N TRP A 91 -3.52 17.12 20.01
CA TRP A 91 -4.87 16.57 20.19
C TRP A 91 -5.18 16.27 21.65
N LYS A 92 -4.26 15.63 22.39
CA LYS A 92 -4.40 15.38 23.84
C LYS A 92 -4.54 16.65 24.66
N SER A 93 -3.97 17.77 24.21
CA SER A 93 -4.12 19.06 24.89
C SER A 93 -5.53 19.66 24.78
N GLY A 94 -6.34 19.19 23.81
CA GLY A 94 -7.69 19.71 23.54
C GLY A 94 -7.72 21.03 22.77
N ASP A 95 -6.57 21.60 22.40
CA ASP A 95 -6.48 22.86 21.63
C ASP A 95 -6.72 22.61 20.13
N LYS A 96 -8.00 22.69 19.72
CA LYS A 96 -8.43 22.46 18.34
C LYS A 96 -7.75 23.39 17.34
N GLN A 97 -7.54 24.66 17.70
CA GLN A 97 -6.97 25.64 16.78
C GLN A 97 -5.50 25.34 16.50
N LYS A 98 -4.72 25.05 17.53
CA LYS A 98 -3.31 24.66 17.34
C LYS A 98 -3.17 23.33 16.62
N LEU A 99 -4.03 22.36 16.92
CA LEU A 99 -4.04 21.09 16.21
C LEU A 99 -4.34 21.29 14.73
N GLN A 100 -5.40 22.03 14.39
CA GLN A 100 -5.75 22.30 13.01
C GLN A 100 -4.63 23.02 12.27
N GLN A 101 -4.06 24.08 12.85
CA GLN A 101 -2.94 24.81 12.25
C GLN A 101 -1.73 23.89 12.02
N TYR A 102 -1.40 23.03 12.99
CA TYR A 102 -0.30 22.09 12.86
C TYR A 102 -0.55 21.08 11.75
N MET A 103 -1.76 20.52 11.65
CA MET A 103 -2.10 19.60 10.56
C MET A 103 -2.11 20.29 9.19
N ASP A 104 -2.63 21.51 9.09
CA ASP A 104 -2.66 22.26 7.83
C ASP A 104 -1.24 22.55 7.33
N ASN A 105 -0.34 22.97 8.22
CA ASN A 105 1.07 23.17 7.90
C ASN A 105 1.79 21.88 7.47
N ASN A 106 1.30 20.74 7.94
CA ASN A 106 1.87 19.41 7.67
C ASN A 106 0.97 18.57 6.76
N ARG A 107 0.05 19.20 6.01
CA ARG A 107 -0.99 18.48 5.26
C ARG A 107 -0.40 17.52 4.23
N SER A 108 0.71 17.90 3.61
CA SER A 108 1.37 17.14 2.55
C SER A 108 1.98 15.83 3.06
N VAL A 109 2.36 15.74 4.34
CA VAL A 109 3.00 14.55 4.90
C VAL A 109 2.00 13.53 5.45
N ILE A 110 0.72 13.90 5.59
CA ILE A 110 -0.34 13.01 6.11
C ILE A 110 -0.54 11.77 5.21
N PRO A 111 -0.67 11.90 3.86
CA PRO A 111 -0.73 10.73 2.99
C PRO A 111 0.49 9.81 3.10
N ALA A 112 1.68 10.37 3.34
CA ALA A 112 2.89 9.58 3.55
C ALA A 112 2.83 8.80 4.87
N MET A 113 2.47 9.45 5.99
CA MET A 113 2.28 8.77 7.29
C MET A 113 1.25 7.64 7.21
N ALA A 114 0.13 7.89 6.53
CA ALA A 114 -0.90 6.89 6.26
C ALA A 114 -0.34 5.68 5.49
N THR A 115 0.37 5.94 4.39
CA THR A 115 0.92 4.90 3.52
C THR A 115 2.01 4.08 4.22
N LEU A 116 2.81 4.72 5.08
CA LEU A 116 3.89 4.08 5.82
C LEU A 116 3.39 3.35 7.08
N GLY A 117 2.11 3.47 7.43
CA GLY A 117 1.52 2.88 8.63
C GLY A 117 1.95 3.54 9.94
N ILE A 118 2.43 4.80 9.87
CA ILE A 118 2.91 5.57 11.03
C ILE A 118 1.72 6.08 11.86
N MET A 119 0.67 6.53 11.17
CA MET A 119 -0.55 7.01 11.81
C MET A 119 -1.60 5.89 11.90
N ASP A 120 -2.23 5.77 13.06
CA ASP A 120 -3.38 4.88 13.25
C ASP A 120 -4.65 5.54 12.70
N MET A 121 -5.34 4.88 11.78
CA MET A 121 -6.53 5.42 11.11
C MET A 121 -7.72 5.61 12.04
N MET A 122 -7.88 4.78 13.07
CA MET A 122 -8.95 4.95 14.06
C MET A 122 -8.69 6.14 14.97
N MET A 123 -7.42 6.32 15.37
CA MET A 123 -6.98 7.47 16.13
C MET A 123 -7.10 8.76 15.32
N PHE A 124 -6.69 8.73 14.05
CA PHE A 124 -6.87 9.87 13.15
C PHE A 124 -8.34 10.20 12.92
N SER A 125 -9.20 9.19 12.71
CA SER A 125 -10.65 9.39 12.61
C SER A 125 -11.25 10.02 13.87
N SER A 126 -10.76 9.61 15.05
CA SER A 126 -11.17 10.19 16.33
C SER A 126 -10.70 11.64 16.48
N MET A 127 -9.48 11.94 16.02
CA MET A 127 -8.93 13.29 15.98
C MET A 127 -9.74 14.20 15.04
N MET A 128 -10.06 13.71 13.84
CA MET A 128 -10.88 14.41 12.84
C MET A 128 -12.30 14.67 13.34
N SER A 129 -12.92 13.67 13.97
CA SER A 129 -14.22 13.80 14.64
C SER A 129 -14.17 14.83 15.78
N PHE A 130 -13.09 14.86 16.56
CA PHE A 130 -12.87 15.87 17.59
C PHE A 130 -12.80 17.29 17.02
N MET A 131 -12.21 17.48 15.84
CA MET A 131 -12.17 18.77 15.14
C MET A 131 -13.47 19.09 14.39
N GLY A 132 -14.33 18.11 14.16
CA GLY A 132 -15.53 18.27 13.33
C GLY A 132 -15.22 18.43 11.83
N ILE A 133 -14.07 17.91 11.39
CA ILE A 133 -13.62 17.96 9.98
C ILE A 133 -13.71 16.55 9.39
N ALA A 134 -14.04 16.44 8.11
CA ALA A 134 -14.06 15.17 7.41
C ALA A 134 -12.63 14.66 7.13
N MET A 135 -12.39 13.35 7.30
CA MET A 135 -11.06 12.74 6.99
C MET A 135 -10.61 13.00 5.55
N THR A 136 -11.57 13.08 4.62
CA THR A 136 -11.33 13.30 3.18
C THR A 136 -10.66 14.65 2.89
N SER A 137 -10.67 15.59 3.85
CA SER A 137 -9.95 16.86 3.76
C SER A 137 -8.43 16.69 3.78
N PHE A 138 -7.91 15.60 4.32
CA PHE A 138 -6.47 15.35 4.46
C PHE A 138 -6.00 14.08 3.77
N ILE A 139 -6.84 13.05 3.74
CA ILE A 139 -6.54 11.77 3.09
C ILE A 139 -7.49 11.62 1.90
N PRO A 140 -6.99 11.55 0.66
CA PRO A 140 -7.84 11.26 -0.49
C PRO A 140 -8.51 9.87 -0.36
N ASP A 141 -9.74 9.72 -0.87
CA ASP A 141 -10.53 8.48 -0.80
C ASP A 141 -9.77 7.25 -1.30
N GLN A 142 -8.86 7.46 -2.24
CA GLN A 142 -8.01 6.42 -2.77
C GLN A 142 -7.12 5.76 -1.71
N PHE A 143 -6.73 6.44 -0.63
CA PHE A 143 -5.93 5.83 0.43
C PHE A 143 -6.77 5.16 1.53
N MET A 144 -8.08 5.42 1.58
CA MET A 144 -8.97 4.90 2.64
C MET A 144 -9.42 3.45 2.38
N ASN A 145 -9.62 3.08 1.11
CA ASN A 145 -10.19 1.76 0.75
C ASN A 145 -9.24 0.57 1.02
N ASP A 146 -7.92 0.81 1.14
CA ASP A 146 -6.94 -0.25 1.43
C ASP A 146 -6.68 -0.42 2.95
N SER A 147 -7.09 0.54 3.79
CA SER A 147 -6.94 0.44 5.25
C SER A 147 -7.98 -0.46 5.93
N SER A 148 -9.10 -0.75 5.26
CA SER A 148 -10.00 -1.86 5.64
C SER A 148 -9.47 -3.25 5.23
N SER A 149 -8.36 -3.30 4.49
CA SER A 149 -7.69 -4.53 4.04
C SER A 149 -6.25 -4.60 4.56
N THR A 150 -6.07 -4.38 5.87
CA THR A 150 -4.90 -4.93 6.56
C THR A 150 -5.09 -6.44 6.70
N ASP A 151 -5.12 -7.15 5.56
CA ASP A 151 -4.94 -8.59 5.48
C ASP A 151 -3.44 -8.87 5.55
N MET A 152 -2.90 -8.79 6.77
CA MET A 152 -1.64 -9.41 7.11
C MET A 152 -1.88 -10.92 7.19
N GLY A 153 -1.79 -11.59 6.04
CA GLY A 153 -1.45 -13.00 5.94
C GLY A 153 -2.61 -13.98 6.02
N HIS A 154 -3.08 -14.42 4.85
CA HIS A 154 -3.20 -15.86 4.61
C HIS A 154 -2.81 -16.19 3.17
N GLU A 155 -1.53 -16.52 3.00
CA GLU A 155 -1.07 -17.30 1.87
C GLU A 155 -1.62 -18.73 2.04
N THR A 156 -2.81 -19.00 1.49
CA THR A 156 -3.16 -20.36 1.08
C THR A 156 -3.68 -20.35 -0.33
N GLY A 157 -2.89 -20.94 -1.21
CA GLY A 157 -3.38 -22.04 -2.03
C GLY A 157 -4.30 -21.64 -3.17
N GLN A 158 -3.68 -21.61 -4.34
CA GLN A 158 -4.27 -21.80 -5.67
C GLN A 158 -5.55 -22.65 -5.73
N GLY A 159 -6.49 -22.19 -6.57
CA GLY A 159 -7.56 -22.94 -7.24
C GLY A 159 -8.72 -21.99 -7.60
N VAL A 160 -9.09 -21.67 -8.85
CA VAL A 160 -8.77 -22.33 -10.13
C VAL A 160 -9.98 -22.86 -10.88
N ASP A 161 -11.25 -22.60 -10.52
CA ASP A 161 -12.39 -23.04 -11.35
C ASP A 161 -13.71 -22.40 -10.86
N ASN A 162 -14.23 -21.30 -11.42
CA ASN A 162 -15.08 -21.19 -12.62
C ASN A 162 -16.09 -22.33 -12.84
N SER A 163 -17.36 -22.11 -12.47
CA SER A 163 -18.50 -22.02 -13.41
C SER A 163 -19.83 -22.09 -12.67
N GLY A 164 -20.57 -20.99 -12.72
CA GLY A 164 -22.01 -21.00 -12.50
C GLY A 164 -22.71 -21.66 -13.68
N GLY A 165 -23.66 -22.54 -13.37
CA GLY A 165 -24.53 -23.20 -14.33
C GLY A 165 -25.77 -23.72 -13.62
N ASP A 166 -26.78 -22.85 -13.50
CA ASP A 166 -28.15 -23.20 -13.18
C ASP A 166 -28.77 -23.95 -14.38
N PHE A 167 -29.18 -25.21 -14.20
CA PHE A 167 -30.23 -25.84 -14.99
C PHE A 167 -30.90 -26.93 -14.14
N GLY A 168 -32.23 -26.83 -14.07
CA GLY A 168 -33.04 -27.60 -13.15
C GLY A 168 -33.45 -28.99 -13.63
N HIS A 169 -34.30 -29.57 -12.77
CA HIS A 169 -35.32 -30.57 -13.06
C HIS A 169 -34.87 -32.01 -13.35
N GLY A 170 -35.37 -32.93 -12.51
CA GLY A 170 -35.88 -34.20 -13.02
C GLY A 170 -35.16 -35.46 -12.55
N ASP A 171 -35.79 -36.07 -11.55
CA ASP A 171 -36.15 -37.48 -11.50
C ASP A 171 -35.11 -38.55 -11.13
N GLY A 172 -35.60 -39.51 -10.32
CA GLY A 172 -34.82 -40.55 -9.67
C GLY A 172 -34.63 -41.82 -10.49
N GLY A 173 -33.66 -42.62 -10.07
CA GLY A 173 -33.48 -43.98 -10.53
C GLY A 173 -32.09 -44.54 -10.14
N PRO A 174 -32.01 -45.67 -9.42
CA PRO A 174 -30.74 -46.27 -9.04
C PRO A 174 -30.21 -47.16 -10.17
N GLY A 175 -28.95 -46.98 -10.56
CA GLY A 175 -28.33 -47.72 -11.65
C GLY A 175 -26.87 -48.04 -11.35
N ASP A 176 -26.70 -49.17 -10.67
CA ASP A 176 -25.59 -50.11 -10.78
C ASP A 176 -24.75 -49.96 -12.07
N MET A 177 -23.45 -49.73 -11.94
CA MET A 177 -22.40 -50.37 -12.77
C MET A 177 -21.05 -50.25 -12.07
N GLY A 178 -20.70 -51.29 -11.31
CA GLY A 178 -19.32 -51.58 -10.98
C GLY A 178 -18.54 -51.96 -12.24
N ASN A 179 -17.34 -51.40 -12.39
CA ASN A 179 -16.22 -52.10 -13.02
C ASN A 179 -14.90 -51.37 -12.71
N PHE A 180 -14.28 -51.72 -11.58
CA PHE A 180 -12.84 -51.55 -11.41
C PHE A 180 -12.22 -52.91 -11.72
N ASP A 181 -11.55 -53.00 -12.86
CA ASP A 181 -10.62 -54.09 -13.15
C ASP A 181 -9.20 -53.50 -13.08
N VAL A 182 -8.47 -53.92 -12.06
CA VAL A 182 -7.05 -53.68 -11.85
C VAL A 182 -6.34 -54.95 -12.26
N ASN A 183 -5.47 -54.88 -13.26
CA ASN A 183 -4.47 -55.93 -13.49
C ASN A 183 -3.19 -55.36 -14.14
N PHE A 184 -2.10 -55.53 -13.37
CA PHE A 184 -0.67 -55.64 -13.67
C PHE A 184 0.00 -54.73 -14.71
#